data_AF-A0A351VNA3-F1
#
_entry.id   AF-A0A351VNA3-F1
#
_cell.length_a   1.000
_cell.length_b   1.000
_cell.length_c   1.000
_cell.angle_alpha   90.00
_cell.angle_beta   90.00
_cell.angle_gamma   90.00
#
_symmetry.space_group_name_H-M   'P 1'
#
loop_
_entity.id
_entity.type
_entity.pdbx_description
1 polymer ?
#
loop_
_entity_poly.entity_id
_entity_poly.type
_entity_poly.pdbx_seq_one_letter_code
_entity_poly.pdbx_strand_id
1 'polypeptide(L)'
;MKYGNEFAKLLLAGGFGLLFFCSTGSTALASAPKTGETGFTEHCAACHPAGGNIINPDRTLLRRDREKHGIKSAPDIVRIMRKPGEGM
;
A
#
# COMPACT_ATOMS: atom_id res chain seq x y z
N MET A 1 -9.96 -54.04 41.86
CA MET A 1 -9.80 -53.57 40.47
C MET A 1 -10.96 -52.60 40.19
N LYS A 2 -11.06 -51.31 40.58
CA LYS A 2 -10.14 -50.15 40.68
C LYS A 2 -9.26 -50.00 39.43
N TYR A 3 -9.51 -48.93 38.67
CA TYR A 3 -8.95 -48.50 37.35
C TYR A 3 -9.76 -48.92 36.12
N GLY A 4 -10.36 -47.92 35.43
CA GLY A 4 -10.73 -48.06 34.01
C GLY A 4 -11.80 -47.07 33.51
N ASN A 5 -12.71 -46.65 34.38
CA ASN A 5 -13.74 -45.63 34.11
C ASN A 5 -13.20 -44.19 34.00
N GLU A 6 -11.88 -44.02 34.05
CA GLU A 6 -11.19 -42.74 33.89
C GLU A 6 -10.62 -42.56 32.46
N PHE A 7 -10.51 -43.62 31.65
CA PHE A 7 -10.09 -43.52 30.24
C PHE A 7 -11.21 -43.01 29.32
N ALA A 8 -12.47 -43.29 29.65
CA ALA A 8 -13.62 -42.79 28.89
C ALA A 8 -13.82 -41.27 29.06
N LYS A 9 -13.43 -40.71 30.21
CA LYS A 9 -13.48 -39.26 30.47
C LYS A 9 -12.39 -38.51 29.71
N LEU A 10 -11.23 -39.15 29.49
CA LEU A 10 -10.13 -38.55 28.74
C LEU A 10 -10.39 -38.50 27.22
N LEU A 11 -11.23 -39.40 26.68
CA LEU A 11 -11.62 -39.41 25.27
C LEU A 11 -12.80 -38.48 24.95
N LEU A 12 -13.63 -38.11 25.92
CA LEU A 12 -14.71 -37.13 25.73
C LEU A 12 -14.26 -35.67 25.94
N ALA A 13 -13.12 -35.45 26.60
CA ALA A 13 -12.53 -34.11 26.82
C ALA A 13 -11.28 -33.83 25.96
N GLY A 14 -10.70 -34.84 25.31
CA GLY A 14 -9.40 -34.75 24.62
C GLY A 14 -9.43 -34.67 23.10
N GLY A 15 -10.59 -34.45 22.47
CA GLY A 15 -10.77 -34.57 21.03
C GLY A 15 -10.72 -33.29 20.18
N PHE A 16 -10.56 -32.10 20.78
CA PHE A 16 -10.76 -30.84 20.03
C PHE A 16 -9.79 -29.70 20.37
N GLY A 17 -8.66 -29.98 21.03
CA GLY A 17 -7.88 -28.94 21.70
C GLY A 17 -6.43 -28.74 21.25
N LEU A 18 -5.93 -29.43 20.23
CA LEU A 18 -4.48 -29.33 19.90
C LEU A 18 -4.14 -29.48 18.41
N LEU A 19 -4.97 -28.91 17.53
CA LEU A 19 -4.63 -28.70 16.11
C LEU A 19 -4.97 -27.26 15.69
N PHE A 20 -4.65 -26.29 16.55
CA PHE A 20 -4.80 -24.87 16.23
C PHE A 20 -3.61 -24.06 16.75
N PHE A 21 -2.40 -24.42 16.31
CA PHE A 21 -1.23 -23.56 16.43
C PHE A 21 -0.61 -23.35 15.05
N CYS A 22 -1.43 -22.89 14.12
CA CYS A 22 -0.97 -22.30 12.86
C CYS A 22 -1.19 -20.79 12.95
N SER A 23 -0.14 -20.06 13.37
CA SER A 23 0.11 -18.74 12.84
C SER A 23 1.58 -18.41 13.06
N THR A 24 2.36 -18.68 12.03
CA THR A 24 3.64 -18.01 11.82
C THR A 24 3.35 -16.52 11.71
N GLY A 25 3.57 -15.80 12.81
CA GLY A 25 3.53 -14.34 12.83
C GLY A 25 4.61 -13.79 11.91
N SER A 26 4.27 -13.61 10.64
CA SER A 26 5.05 -12.77 9.73
C SER A 26 4.85 -11.34 10.17
N THR A 27 5.78 -10.82 10.97
CA THR A 27 5.93 -9.38 11.14
C THR A 27 6.45 -8.84 9.82
N ALA A 28 5.54 -8.56 8.88
CA ALA A 28 5.87 -7.66 7.79
C ALA A 28 6.43 -6.39 8.44
N LEU A 29 7.71 -6.11 8.22
CA LEU A 29 8.29 -4.82 8.60
C LEU A 29 7.48 -3.77 7.84
N ALA A 30 6.51 -3.16 8.53
CA ALA A 30 5.80 -2.01 8.03
C ALA A 30 6.85 -0.90 7.89
N SER A 31 7.39 -0.72 6.69
CA SER A 31 8.14 0.49 6.38
C SER A 31 7.23 1.66 6.67
N ALA A 32 7.74 2.64 7.43
CA ALA A 32 7.00 3.86 7.70
C ALA A 32 6.45 4.41 6.38
N PRO A 33 5.18 4.82 6.31
CA PRO A 33 4.60 5.33 5.08
C PRO A 33 5.42 6.53 4.62
N LYS A 34 6.03 6.44 3.44
CA LYS A 34 6.73 7.58 2.83
C LYS A 34 5.72 8.70 2.65
N THR A 35 6.12 9.92 3.01
CA THR A 35 5.28 11.10 2.77
C THR A 35 5.14 11.34 1.27
N GLY A 36 4.08 12.04 0.87
CA GLY A 36 3.89 12.43 -0.53
C GLY A 36 5.05 13.28 -1.07
N GLU A 37 5.66 14.10 -0.22
CA GLU A 37 6.82 14.92 -0.56
C GLU A 37 8.07 14.08 -0.87
N THR A 38 8.37 13.07 -0.05
CA THR A 38 9.50 12.17 -0.31
C THR A 38 9.31 11.44 -1.64
N GLY A 39 8.11 10.89 -1.87
CA GLY A 39 7.80 10.22 -3.14
C GLY A 39 7.85 11.17 -4.35
N PHE A 40 7.39 12.42 -4.19
CA PHE A 40 7.48 13.43 -5.23
C PHE A 40 8.93 13.80 -5.55
N THR A 41 9.77 13.91 -4.54
CA THR A 41 11.20 14.24 -4.69
C THR A 41 11.94 13.12 -5.41
N GLU A 42 11.69 11.86 -5.03
CA GLU A 42 12.35 10.68 -5.62
C GLU A 42 11.94 10.43 -7.09
N HIS A 43 10.72 10.81 -7.49
CA HIS A 43 10.14 10.34 -8.76
C HIS A 43 9.68 11.44 -9.72
N CYS A 44 9.44 12.67 -9.24
CA CYS A 44 8.78 13.71 -10.04
C CYS A 44 9.64 14.99 -10.16
N ALA A 45 10.37 15.35 -9.10
CA ALA A 45 11.03 16.66 -9.00
C ALA A 45 12.14 16.89 -10.02
N ALA A 46 12.75 15.82 -10.56
CA ALA A 46 13.77 15.94 -11.61
C ALA A 46 13.21 16.62 -12.88
N CYS A 47 11.97 16.30 -13.26
CA CYS A 47 11.30 16.93 -14.40
C CYS A 47 10.42 18.12 -13.98
N HIS A 48 9.88 18.08 -12.76
CA HIS A 48 8.95 19.08 -12.23
C HIS A 48 9.49 19.84 -11.00
N PRO A 49 10.65 20.53 -11.10
CA PRO A 49 11.18 21.30 -9.99
C PRO A 49 10.21 22.44 -9.64
N ALA A 50 9.90 22.58 -8.35
CA ALA A 50 8.92 23.54 -7.83
C ALA A 50 7.54 23.52 -8.53
N GLY A 51 7.16 22.37 -9.11
CA GLY A 51 5.92 22.22 -9.88
C GLY A 51 5.98 22.75 -11.31
N GLY A 52 7.15 23.11 -11.83
CA GLY A 52 7.38 23.43 -13.25
C GLY A 52 7.33 22.19 -14.14
N ASN A 53 7.85 22.30 -15.35
CA ASN A 53 8.13 21.16 -16.23
C ASN A 53 9.27 21.54 -17.20
N ILE A 54 10.43 20.88 -17.05
CA ILE A 54 11.61 21.17 -17.89
C ILE A 54 11.54 20.51 -19.27
N ILE A 55 10.68 19.50 -19.44
CA ILE A 55 10.47 18.79 -20.71
C ILE A 55 9.49 19.56 -21.58
N ASN A 56 8.40 20.05 -20.98
CA ASN A 56 7.38 20.84 -21.66
C ASN A 56 6.89 22.01 -20.78
N PRO A 57 7.30 23.26 -21.06
CA PRO A 57 6.96 24.42 -20.21
C PRO A 57 5.46 24.75 -20.18
N ASP A 58 4.66 24.29 -21.14
CA ASP A 58 3.20 24.48 -21.16
C ASP A 58 2.44 23.47 -20.29
N ARG A 59 3.14 22.46 -19.76
CA ARG A 59 2.58 21.34 -18.99
C ARG A 59 3.13 21.29 -17.57
N THR A 60 3.03 22.40 -16.85
CA THR A 60 3.43 22.48 -15.44
C THR A 60 2.41 21.80 -14.51
N LEU A 61 2.81 21.57 -13.25
CA LEU A 61 1.94 21.08 -12.18
C LEU A 61 1.20 22.19 -11.42
N LEU A 62 1.40 23.45 -11.83
CA LEU A 62 0.65 24.58 -11.27
C LEU A 62 -0.84 24.35 -11.49
N ARG A 63 -1.65 24.74 -10.49
CA ARG A 63 -3.10 24.48 -10.50
C ARG A 63 -3.76 24.93 -11.80
N ARG A 64 -3.48 26.17 -12.24
CA ARG A 64 -4.03 26.74 -13.48
C ARG A 64 -3.76 25.88 -14.71
N ASP A 65 -2.56 25.29 -14.82
CA ASP A 65 -2.09 24.61 -16.02
C ASP A 65 -2.63 23.17 -16.02
N ARG A 66 -2.61 22.50 -14.87
CA ARG A 66 -3.26 21.19 -14.71
C ARG A 66 -4.77 21.24 -14.95
N GLU A 67 -5.46 22.24 -14.41
CA GLU A 67 -6.91 22.37 -14.56
C GLU A 67 -7.33 22.72 -15.99
N LYS A 68 -6.53 23.52 -16.72
CA LYS A 68 -6.70 23.77 -18.16
C LYS A 68 -6.72 22.47 -18.97
N HIS A 69 -5.99 21.45 -18.51
CA HIS A 69 -5.91 20.14 -19.13
C HIS A 69 -6.80 19.08 -18.44
N GLY A 70 -7.74 19.50 -17.59
CA GLY A 70 -8.73 18.61 -16.97
C GLY A 70 -8.23 17.80 -15.77
N ILE A 71 -7.06 18.10 -15.21
CA ILE A 71 -6.49 17.38 -14.05
C ILE A 71 -6.82 18.14 -12.76
N LYS A 72 -8.04 17.94 -12.23
CA LYS A 72 -8.60 18.76 -11.15
C LYS A 72 -8.53 18.08 -9.78
N SER A 73 -8.38 16.77 -9.74
CA SER A 73 -8.49 15.97 -8.52
C SER A 73 -7.31 15.00 -8.36
N ALA A 74 -7.10 14.49 -7.14
CA ALA A 74 -6.10 13.45 -6.89
C ALA A 74 -6.33 12.18 -7.74
N PRO A 75 -7.56 11.68 -7.94
CA PRO A 75 -7.83 10.60 -8.90
C PRO A 75 -7.38 10.92 -10.33
N ASP A 76 -7.50 12.17 -10.79
CA ASP A 76 -7.02 12.56 -12.12
C ASP A 76 -5.49 12.46 -12.22
N ILE A 77 -4.79 12.89 -11.17
CA ILE A 77 -3.33 12.80 -11.08
C ILE A 77 -2.89 11.33 -11.10
N VAL A 78 -3.51 10.48 -10.27
CA VAL A 78 -3.19 9.05 -10.22
C VAL A 78 -3.44 8.39 -11.58
N ARG A 79 -4.56 8.73 -12.24
CA ARG A 79 -4.89 8.20 -13.56
C ARG A 79 -3.84 8.55 -14.61
N ILE A 80 -3.40 9.82 -14.68
CA ILE A 80 -2.40 10.23 -15.68
C ILE A 80 -1.01 9.63 -15.38
N MET A 81 -0.62 9.49 -14.11
CA MET A 81 0.65 8.86 -13.72
C MET A 81 0.77 7.39 -14.19
N ARG A 82 -0.35 6.68 -14.37
CA ARG A 82 -0.36 5.29 -14.82
C ARG A 82 -0.24 5.15 -16.33
N LYS A 83 -0.55 6.20 -17.09
CA LYS A 83 -0.43 6.26 -18.54
C LYS A 83 -0.12 7.71 -18.96
N PRO A 84 1.12 8.16 -18.75
CA PRO A 84 1.50 9.54 -19.02
C PRO A 84 1.56 9.83 -20.51
N GLY A 85 1.63 11.11 -20.85
CA GLY A 85 1.87 11.56 -22.22
C GLY A 85 3.31 11.26 -22.67
N GLU A 86 3.59 11.54 -23.94
CA GLU A 86 4.95 11.46 -24.47
C GLU A 86 5.89 12.42 -23.72
N GLY A 87 7.05 11.91 -23.29
CA GLY A 87 8.02 12.67 -22.49
C GLY A 87 7.66 12.86 -21.01
N MET A 88 6.49 12.35 -20.59
CA MET A 88 5.79 12.56 -19.31
C MET A 88 5.24 13.98 -19.09
#